data_AF-A0AAV5XKQ8-F1
#
_entry.id   AF-A0AAV5XKQ8-F1
#
_cell.length_a   1.000
_cell.length_b   1.000
_cell.length_c   1.000
_cell.angle_alpha   90.00
_cell.angle_beta   90.00
_cell.angle_gamma   90.00
#
_symmetry.space_group_name_H-M   'P 1'
#
loop_
_entity.id
_entity.type
_entity.pdbx_description
1 polymer ?
#
loop_
_entity_poly.entity_id
_entity_poly.type
_entity_poly.pdbx_seq_one_letter_code
_entity_poly.pdbx_strand_id
1 'polypeptide(L)'
;MAWALVIFAFSGCASAVIPPSGRPEASTGALLDPAVAREHAALDIRAWRFGIAKEELERVLAATPNDPVAHLYCGDLYRLQAQHTARPEDRAPLLEQARQAYERAAALDPAYPDPLRQLGLLYYQSRDTEKAKDAFRRYLALKPDAPDARRVREYLDALDR
;
A
#
# COMPACT_ATOMS: atom_id res chain seq x y z
N MET A 1 64.50 -40.34 -25.66
CA MET A 1 64.08 -39.41 -24.60
C MET A 1 62.70 -39.86 -24.14
N ALA A 2 62.55 -40.01 -22.82
CA ALA A 2 61.58 -40.88 -22.17
C ALA A 2 60.13 -40.39 -22.24
N TRP A 3 59.24 -41.39 -22.26
CA TRP A 3 57.80 -41.32 -22.05
C TRP A 3 57.47 -40.97 -20.59
N ALA A 4 56.36 -40.27 -20.32
CA ALA A 4 55.35 -40.68 -19.34
C ALA A 4 54.27 -39.61 -19.14
N LEU A 5 53.02 -40.01 -19.37
CA LEU A 5 51.81 -39.41 -18.87
C LEU A 5 51.82 -39.35 -17.34
N VAL A 6 51.26 -38.29 -16.76
CA VAL A 6 50.54 -38.39 -15.48
C VAL A 6 49.24 -37.59 -15.59
N ILE A 7 48.16 -38.33 -15.82
CA ILE A 7 46.80 -37.96 -15.49
C ILE A 7 46.60 -38.33 -14.02
N PHE A 8 46.18 -37.38 -13.19
CA PHE A 8 45.51 -37.68 -11.93
C PHE A 8 44.06 -37.17 -12.02
N ALA A 9 43.14 -38.12 -11.93
CA ALA A 9 41.72 -37.91 -11.69
C ALA A 9 41.39 -38.36 -10.25
N PHE A 10 40.17 -38.02 -9.81
CA PHE A 10 39.55 -38.14 -8.46
C PHE A 10 39.72 -36.89 -7.60
N SER A 11 38.70 -36.33 -6.95
CA SER A 11 37.27 -36.61 -6.84
C SER A 11 36.73 -35.48 -5.96
N GLY A 12 35.57 -34.91 -6.24
CA GLY A 12 34.99 -33.96 -5.28
C GLY A 12 33.99 -32.99 -5.89
N CYS A 13 32.72 -33.36 -5.76
CA CYS A 13 31.56 -32.52 -5.50
C CYS A 13 31.33 -31.27 -6.36
N ALA A 14 30.16 -31.28 -7.00
CA ALA A 14 29.48 -30.14 -7.58
C ALA A 14 29.66 -28.86 -6.73
N SER A 15 30.50 -27.94 -7.20
CA SER A 15 30.35 -26.53 -6.87
C SER A 15 29.18 -26.01 -7.68
N ALA A 16 27.99 -26.17 -7.11
CA ALA A 16 26.90 -25.27 -7.39
C ALA A 16 27.47 -23.85 -7.27
N VAL A 17 27.49 -23.12 -8.38
CA VAL A 17 27.59 -21.67 -8.32
C VAL A 17 26.31 -21.25 -7.61
N ILE A 18 26.43 -21.02 -6.31
CA ILE A 18 25.42 -20.32 -5.52
C ILE A 18 25.38 -18.92 -6.13
N PRO A 19 24.30 -18.51 -6.82
CA PRO A 19 24.18 -17.11 -7.19
C PRO A 19 24.25 -16.30 -5.89
N PRO A 20 24.95 -15.15 -5.86
CA PRO A 20 24.92 -14.30 -4.69
C PRO A 20 23.46 -14.02 -4.36
N SER A 21 23.14 -14.02 -3.07
CA SER A 21 21.89 -13.59 -2.47
C SER A 21 21.63 -12.11 -2.78
N GLY A 22 21.43 -11.82 -4.06
CA GLY A 22 20.89 -10.60 -4.60
C GLY A 22 19.37 -10.71 -4.55
N ARG A 23 18.76 -9.59 -4.17
CA ARG A 23 17.32 -9.33 -4.20
C ARG A 23 16.66 -10.02 -5.41
N PRO A 24 15.40 -10.49 -5.32
CA PRO A 24 14.69 -10.86 -6.54
C PRO A 24 14.86 -9.71 -7.52
N GLU A 25 15.51 -10.02 -8.64
CA GLU A 25 15.70 -9.09 -9.74
C GLU A 25 14.34 -8.48 -9.99
N ALA A 26 14.27 -7.15 -9.88
CA ALA A 26 13.15 -6.39 -10.40
C ALA A 26 12.96 -6.90 -11.83
N SER A 27 11.92 -7.71 -12.04
CA SER A 27 11.62 -8.30 -13.33
C SER A 27 11.33 -7.14 -14.27
N THR A 28 12.38 -6.70 -14.97
CA THR A 28 12.37 -6.41 -16.40
C THR A 28 11.01 -5.97 -16.91
N GLY A 29 10.74 -4.67 -16.79
CA GLY A 29 10.35 -3.82 -17.93
C GLY A 29 9.09 -4.18 -18.73
N ALA A 30 8.27 -5.13 -18.29
CA ALA A 30 6.90 -5.21 -18.76
C ALA A 30 6.13 -4.10 -18.04
N LEU A 31 5.53 -3.17 -18.79
CA LEU A 31 4.42 -2.39 -18.24
C LEU A 31 3.41 -3.43 -17.75
N LEU A 32 3.39 -3.69 -16.45
CA LEU A 32 2.25 -4.34 -15.84
C LEU A 32 1.05 -3.48 -16.20
N ASP A 33 -0.05 -4.13 -16.58
CA ASP A 33 -1.32 -3.45 -16.71
C ASP A 33 -1.54 -2.57 -15.47
N PRO A 34 -1.94 -1.30 -15.60
CA PRO A 34 -2.11 -0.41 -14.45
C PRO A 34 -2.94 -1.02 -13.32
N ALA A 35 -3.94 -1.86 -13.65
CA ALA A 35 -4.73 -2.59 -12.68
C ALA A 35 -3.92 -3.68 -11.94
N VAL A 36 -3.01 -4.38 -12.61
CA VAL A 36 -2.12 -5.35 -11.96
C VAL A 36 -1.05 -4.63 -11.12
N ALA A 37 -0.48 -3.55 -11.64
CA ALA A 37 0.53 -2.75 -10.96
C ALA A 37 -0.01 -2.15 -9.64
N ARG A 38 -1.25 -1.63 -9.61
CA ARG A 38 -1.82 -1.13 -8.34
C ARG A 38 -2.05 -2.24 -7.30
N GLU A 39 -2.43 -3.44 -7.73
CA GLU A 39 -2.62 -4.59 -6.82
C GLU A 39 -1.27 -5.08 -6.26
N HIS A 40 -0.22 -5.08 -7.09
CA HIS A 40 1.13 -5.37 -6.63
C HIS A 40 1.61 -4.32 -5.60
N ALA A 41 1.33 -3.05 -5.84
CA ALA A 41 1.65 -1.99 -4.87
C ALA A 41 0.94 -2.22 -3.52
N ALA A 42 -0.28 -2.74 -3.51
CA ALA A 42 -0.99 -3.10 -2.27
C ALA A 42 -0.29 -4.21 -1.48
N LEU A 43 0.34 -5.18 -2.16
CA LEU A 43 1.16 -6.22 -1.51
C LEU A 43 2.43 -5.60 -0.89
N ASP A 44 3.05 -4.66 -1.60
CA ASP A 44 4.24 -3.96 -1.13
C ASP A 44 3.95 -3.09 0.10
N ILE A 45 2.79 -2.41 0.13
CA ILE A 45 2.30 -1.69 1.31
C ILE A 45 2.16 -2.63 2.51
N ARG A 46 1.52 -3.80 2.33
CA ARG A 46 1.36 -4.81 3.39
C ARG A 46 2.68 -5.39 3.87
N ALA A 47 3.68 -5.42 2.99
CA ALA A 47 5.03 -5.87 3.30
C ALA A 47 5.94 -4.74 3.85
N TRP A 48 5.39 -3.55 4.14
CA TRP A 48 6.13 -2.38 4.62
C TRP A 48 7.20 -1.87 3.64
N ARG A 49 7.10 -2.24 2.36
CA ARG A 49 8.00 -1.82 1.28
C ARG A 49 7.51 -0.51 0.65
N PHE A 50 7.38 0.52 1.49
CA PHE A 50 6.75 1.80 1.12
C PHE A 50 7.39 2.51 -0.06
N GLY A 51 8.72 2.45 -0.19
CA GLY A 51 9.43 3.07 -1.33
C GLY A 51 9.02 2.45 -2.66
N ILE A 52 8.97 1.12 -2.73
CA ILE A 52 8.59 0.40 -3.96
C ILE A 52 7.12 0.65 -4.30
N ALA A 53 6.24 0.54 -3.29
CA ALA A 53 4.82 0.84 -3.47
C ALA A 53 4.58 2.27 -3.98
N LYS A 54 5.34 3.26 -3.49
CA LYS A 54 5.23 4.65 -3.95
C LYS A 54 5.59 4.80 -5.42
N GLU A 55 6.74 4.27 -5.83
CA GLU A 55 7.20 4.33 -7.22
C GLU A 55 6.21 3.65 -8.18
N GLU A 56 5.62 2.53 -7.75
CA GLU A 56 4.65 1.80 -8.56
C GLU A 56 3.33 2.57 -8.68
N LEU A 57 2.79 3.10 -7.57
CA LEU A 57 1.58 3.90 -7.59
C LEU A 57 1.75 5.19 -8.40
N GLU A 58 2.92 5.81 -8.37
CA GLU A 58 3.24 6.97 -9.22
C GLU A 58 3.19 6.62 -10.72
N ARG A 59 3.69 5.45 -11.11
CA ARG A 59 3.59 4.98 -12.50
C ARG A 59 2.15 4.66 -12.90
N VAL A 60 1.39 4.02 -12.01
CA VAL A 60 -0.05 3.77 -12.23
C VAL A 60 -0.77 5.10 -12.45
N LEU A 61 -0.59 6.06 -11.57
CA LEU A 61 -1.27 7.36 -11.65
C LEU A 61 -0.77 8.22 -12.82
N ALA A 62 0.45 8.01 -13.32
CA ALA A 62 0.91 8.64 -14.56
C ALA A 62 0.15 8.11 -15.80
N ALA A 63 -0.18 6.81 -15.82
CA ALA A 63 -0.93 6.18 -16.90
C ALA A 63 -2.46 6.37 -16.75
N THR A 64 -2.97 6.27 -15.53
CA THR A 64 -4.38 6.36 -15.15
C THR A 64 -4.57 7.34 -13.99
N PRO A 65 -4.55 8.67 -14.24
CA PRO A 65 -4.59 9.68 -13.19
C PRO A 65 -5.87 9.68 -12.34
N ASN A 66 -6.95 9.12 -12.87
CA ASN A 66 -8.27 9.10 -12.27
C ASN A 66 -8.67 7.71 -11.76
N ASP A 67 -7.71 6.85 -11.41
CA ASP A 67 -7.97 5.55 -10.80
C ASP A 67 -8.30 5.71 -9.29
N PRO A 68 -9.56 5.50 -8.85
CA PRO A 68 -9.93 5.68 -7.45
C PRO A 68 -9.25 4.68 -6.51
N VAL A 69 -8.93 3.47 -6.98
CA VAL A 69 -8.29 2.44 -6.16
C VAL A 69 -6.82 2.74 -5.96
N ALA A 70 -6.13 3.23 -6.99
CA ALA A 70 -4.76 3.70 -6.85
C ALA A 70 -4.64 4.86 -5.84
N HIS A 71 -5.58 5.82 -5.88
CA HIS A 71 -5.64 6.90 -4.88
C HIS A 71 -5.94 6.37 -3.46
N LEU A 72 -6.81 5.36 -3.29
CA LEU A 72 -7.00 4.70 -2.00
C LEU A 72 -5.69 4.09 -1.49
N TYR A 73 -4.92 3.40 -2.35
CA TYR A 73 -3.66 2.79 -1.96
C TYR A 73 -2.57 3.82 -1.64
N CYS A 74 -2.53 4.96 -2.32
CA CYS A 74 -1.71 6.09 -1.90
C CYS A 74 -2.08 6.55 -0.48
N GLY A 75 -3.38 6.62 -0.18
CA GLY A 75 -3.86 6.94 1.16
C GLY A 75 -3.37 5.95 2.22
N ASP A 76 -3.48 4.65 1.93
CA ASP A 76 -3.01 3.58 2.83
C ASP A 76 -1.49 3.59 3.01
N LEU A 77 -0.74 3.81 1.93
CA LEU A 77 0.71 3.97 1.95
C LEU A 77 1.12 5.07 2.93
N TYR A 78 0.58 6.28 2.78
CA TYR A 78 0.96 7.42 3.62
C TYR A 78 0.49 7.25 5.07
N ARG A 79 -0.71 6.73 5.29
CA ARG A 79 -1.22 6.47 6.65
C ARG A 79 -0.34 5.45 7.39
N LEU A 80 0.07 4.38 6.72
CA LEU A 80 0.93 3.36 7.32
C LEU A 80 2.37 3.88 7.52
N GLN A 81 2.89 4.68 6.59
CA GLN A 81 4.18 5.33 6.75
C GLN A 81 4.17 6.30 7.95
N ALA A 82 3.08 7.04 8.16
CA ALA A 82 2.93 7.90 9.35
C ALA A 82 2.96 7.11 10.66
N GLN A 83 2.44 5.89 10.68
CA GLN A 83 2.48 5.01 11.85
C GLN A 83 3.89 4.45 12.12
N HIS A 84 4.70 4.28 11.07
CA HIS A 84 6.02 3.64 11.13
C HIS A 84 7.20 4.60 11.09
N THR A 85 6.98 5.91 10.91
CA THR A 85 8.07 6.87 10.91
C THR A 85 8.71 6.98 12.29
N ALA A 86 10.05 6.95 12.31
CA ALA A 86 10.87 7.20 13.49
C ALA A 86 10.87 8.69 13.91
N ARG A 87 10.50 9.58 12.97
CA ARG A 87 10.48 11.02 13.12
C ARG A 87 9.05 11.51 13.35
N PRO A 88 8.66 11.88 14.58
CA PRO A 88 7.30 12.32 14.88
C PRO A 88 6.84 13.53 14.04
N GLU A 89 7.77 14.39 13.64
CA GLU A 89 7.54 15.56 12.80
C GLU A 89 7.01 15.20 11.39
N ASP A 90 7.36 14.03 10.88
CA ASP A 90 6.92 13.57 9.55
C ASP A 90 5.47 13.04 9.57
N ARG A 91 4.92 12.75 10.76
CA ARG A 91 3.59 12.13 10.89
C ARG A 91 2.49 13.02 10.36
N ALA A 92 2.48 14.29 10.74
CA ALA A 92 1.39 15.20 10.34
C ALA A 92 1.34 15.44 8.82
N PRO A 93 2.46 15.71 8.13
CA PRO A 93 2.50 15.75 6.67
C PRO A 93 2.02 14.45 6.01
N LEU A 94 2.45 13.29 6.50
CA LEU A 94 2.03 12.00 5.95
C LEU A 94 0.53 11.74 6.14
N LEU A 95 -0.03 12.08 7.30
CA LEU A 95 -1.48 11.97 7.53
C LEU A 95 -2.28 12.92 6.64
N GLU A 96 -1.73 14.11 6.33
CA GLU A 96 -2.35 15.04 5.38
C GLU A 96 -2.34 14.46 3.95
N GLN A 97 -1.21 13.90 3.50
CA GLN A 97 -1.14 13.21 2.20
C GLN A 97 -2.11 12.03 2.13
N ALA A 98 -2.25 11.27 3.23
CA ALA A 98 -3.20 10.18 3.30
C ALA A 98 -4.65 10.67 3.11
N ARG A 99 -5.02 11.73 3.83
CA ARG A 99 -6.33 12.37 3.74
C ARG A 99 -6.62 12.84 2.31
N GLN A 100 -5.72 13.59 1.69
CA GLN A 100 -5.90 14.11 0.33
C GLN A 100 -6.09 12.98 -0.70
N ALA A 101 -5.34 11.89 -0.57
CA ALA A 101 -5.46 10.73 -1.45
C ALA A 101 -6.82 10.03 -1.27
N TYR A 102 -7.29 9.85 -0.03
CA TYR A 102 -8.62 9.28 0.21
C TYR A 102 -9.76 10.21 -0.26
N GLU A 103 -9.64 11.52 -0.06
CA GLU A 103 -10.60 12.50 -0.59
C GLU A 103 -10.66 12.43 -2.11
N ARG A 104 -9.50 12.28 -2.77
CA ARG A 104 -9.44 12.11 -4.23
C ARG A 104 -10.10 10.81 -4.68
N ALA A 105 -9.85 9.70 -4.00
CA ALA A 105 -10.49 8.43 -4.28
C ALA A 105 -12.03 8.51 -4.14
N ALA A 106 -12.52 9.10 -3.05
CA ALA A 106 -13.96 9.28 -2.80
C ALA A 106 -14.63 10.23 -3.81
N ALA A 107 -13.90 11.21 -4.34
CA ALA A 107 -14.40 12.13 -5.35
C ALA A 107 -14.45 11.49 -6.74
N LEU A 108 -13.49 10.62 -7.06
CA LEU A 108 -13.43 9.89 -8.33
C LEU A 108 -14.51 8.80 -8.42
N ASP A 109 -14.78 8.10 -7.32
CA ASP A 109 -15.87 7.14 -7.22
C ASP A 109 -16.68 7.34 -5.93
N PRO A 110 -17.79 8.09 -5.98
CA PRO A 110 -18.67 8.31 -4.84
C PRO A 110 -19.36 7.04 -4.32
N ALA A 111 -19.41 5.97 -5.11
CA ALA A 111 -19.99 4.68 -4.72
C ALA A 111 -18.94 3.74 -4.11
N TYR A 112 -17.66 4.15 -4.04
CA TYR A 112 -16.61 3.37 -3.42
C TYR A 112 -16.56 3.63 -1.90
N PRO A 113 -16.96 2.67 -1.04
CA PRO A 113 -17.06 2.92 0.39
C PRO A 113 -15.72 3.00 1.12
N ASP A 114 -14.68 2.31 0.63
CA ASP A 114 -13.44 2.13 1.39
C ASP A 114 -12.72 3.45 1.73
N PRO A 115 -12.59 4.44 0.81
CA PRO A 115 -12.03 5.76 1.14
C PRO A 115 -12.80 6.49 2.25
N LEU A 116 -14.13 6.42 2.25
CA LEU A 116 -14.97 7.06 3.27
C LEU A 116 -14.74 6.47 4.66
N ARG A 117 -14.57 5.14 4.73
CA ARG A 117 -14.20 4.45 5.97
C ARG A 117 -12.88 4.96 6.53
N GLN A 118 -11.87 5.12 5.67
CA GLN A 118 -10.54 5.59 6.07
C GLN A 118 -10.56 7.07 6.47
N LEU A 119 -11.29 7.91 5.74
CA LEU A 119 -11.49 9.33 6.08
C LEU A 119 -12.15 9.48 7.45
N GLY A 120 -13.21 8.71 7.72
CA GLY A 120 -13.86 8.72 9.03
C GLY A 120 -12.88 8.40 10.16
N LEU A 121 -12.02 7.40 9.98
CA LEU A 121 -10.98 7.05 10.97
C LEU A 121 -9.94 8.15 11.15
N LEU A 122 -9.47 8.80 10.06
CA LEU A 122 -8.51 9.89 10.15
C LEU A 122 -9.12 11.14 10.81
N TYR A 123 -10.36 11.50 10.47
CA TYR A 123 -11.06 12.61 11.11
C TYR A 123 -11.35 12.32 12.59
N TYR A 124 -11.72 11.08 12.93
CA TYR A 124 -11.90 10.65 14.31
C TYR A 124 -10.60 10.81 15.12
N GLN A 125 -9.46 10.37 14.56
CA GLN A 125 -8.15 10.51 15.21
C GLN A 125 -7.70 11.96 15.37
N SER A 126 -8.03 12.83 14.40
CA SER A 126 -7.73 14.26 14.46
C SER A 126 -8.78 15.09 15.21
N ARG A 127 -9.79 14.45 15.80
CA ARG A 127 -10.90 15.09 16.53
C ARG A 127 -11.73 16.05 15.68
N ASP A 128 -11.75 15.87 14.36
CA ASP A 128 -12.67 16.56 13.45
C ASP A 128 -14.02 15.80 13.47
N THR A 129 -14.78 16.03 14.54
CA THR A 129 -16.01 15.29 14.87
C THR A 129 -17.04 15.32 13.73
N GLU A 130 -17.27 16.49 13.13
CA GLU A 130 -18.29 16.63 12.09
C GLU A 130 -17.93 15.89 10.82
N LYS A 131 -16.69 16.00 10.35
CA LYS A 131 -16.24 15.25 9.17
C LYS A 131 -16.17 13.75 9.42
N ALA A 132 -15.80 13.33 10.64
CA ALA A 132 -15.81 11.92 11.01
C ALA A 132 -17.23 11.34 10.92
N LYS A 133 -18.24 12.05 11.46
CA LYS A 133 -19.65 11.65 11.38
C LYS A 133 -20.13 11.54 9.93
N ASP A 134 -19.87 12.55 9.10
CA ASP A 134 -20.28 12.54 7.69
C ASP A 134 -19.70 11.33 6.95
N ALA A 135 -18.38 11.12 7.06
CA ALA A 135 -17.69 10.04 6.37
C ALA A 135 -18.20 8.66 6.80
N PHE A 136 -18.39 8.44 8.11
CA PHE A 136 -18.93 7.18 8.63
C PHE A 136 -20.39 6.93 8.24
N ARG A 137 -21.24 7.96 8.26
CA ARG A 137 -22.64 7.84 7.81
C ARG A 137 -22.71 7.47 6.33
N ARG A 138 -21.91 8.13 5.48
CA ARG A 138 -21.83 7.81 4.05
C ARG A 138 -21.30 6.40 3.79
N TYR A 139 -20.27 5.98 4.53
CA TYR A 139 -19.75 4.61 4.47
C TYR A 139 -20.84 3.57 4.78
N LEU A 140 -21.57 3.75 5.87
CA LEU A 140 -22.64 2.82 6.28
C LEU A 140 -23.84 2.87 5.34
N ALA A 141 -24.12 4.00 4.69
CA ALA A 141 -25.16 4.08 3.67
C ALA A 141 -24.82 3.24 2.42
N LEU A 142 -23.54 3.21 2.01
CA LEU A 142 -23.07 2.41 0.89
C LEU A 142 -22.93 0.92 1.24
N LYS A 143 -22.49 0.61 2.47
CA LYS A 143 -22.20 -0.76 2.91
C LYS A 143 -22.71 -1.04 4.33
N PRO A 144 -24.05 -1.14 4.52
CA PRO A 144 -24.65 -1.30 5.85
C PRO A 144 -24.26 -2.61 6.55
N ASP A 145 -23.97 -3.65 5.77
CA ASP A 145 -23.62 -5.00 6.22
C ASP A 145 -22.10 -5.27 6.16
N ALA A 146 -21.27 -4.21 6.14
CA ALA A 146 -19.83 -4.39 6.20
C ALA A 146 -19.41 -5.15 7.48
N PRO A 147 -18.35 -5.99 7.43
CA PRO A 147 -17.90 -6.73 8.60
C PRO A 147 -17.56 -5.84 9.81
N ASP A 148 -17.12 -4.60 9.58
CA ASP A 148 -16.84 -3.63 10.63
C ASP A 148 -17.93 -2.57 10.83
N ALA A 149 -19.11 -2.72 10.20
CA ALA A 149 -20.22 -1.78 10.32
C ALA A 149 -20.64 -1.53 11.77
N ARG A 150 -20.68 -2.58 12.61
CA ARG A 150 -20.98 -2.44 14.04
C ARG A 150 -20.00 -1.49 14.74
N ARG A 151 -18.70 -1.66 14.50
CA ARG A 151 -17.65 -0.80 15.07
C ARG A 151 -17.75 0.64 14.55
N VAL A 152 -18.12 0.82 13.28
CA VAL A 152 -18.36 2.16 12.73
C VAL A 152 -19.54 2.85 13.41
N ARG A 153 -20.62 2.12 13.72
CA ARG A 153 -21.74 2.66 14.52
C ARG A 153 -21.30 3.03 15.93
N GLU A 154 -20.45 2.22 16.57
CA GLU A 154 -19.88 2.53 17.89
C GLU A 154 -19.07 3.85 17.86
N TYR A 155 -18.33 4.14 16.77
CA TYR A 155 -17.66 5.45 16.60
C TYR A 155 -18.66 6.59 16.48
N LEU A 156 -19.75 6.43 15.72
CA LEU A 156 -20.79 7.45 15.60
C LEU A 156 -21.45 7.75 16.95
N ASP A 157 -21.83 6.72 17.70
CA ASP A 157 -22.43 6.87 19.02
C ASP A 157 -21.49 7.59 20.00
N ALA A 158 -20.18 7.32 19.91
CA ALA A 158 -19.18 8.00 20.73
C ALA A 158 -19.00 9.48 20.35
N LEU A 159 -19.16 9.82 19.07
CA LEU A 159 -19.04 11.20 18.58
C LEU A 159 -20.30 12.05 18.84
N ASP A 160 -21.44 11.41 19.10
CA ASP A 160 -22.72 12.08 19.42
C ASP A 160 -22.91 12.37 20.93
N ARG A 161 -22.01 11.89 21.79
CA ARG A 161 -21.97 12.16 23.24
C ARG A 161 -21.16 13.41 23.55
#